data_AF-A0A3N2PQD8-F1
#
_entry.id   AF-A0A3N2PQD8-F1
#
_cell.length_a   1.000
_cell.length_b   1.000
_cell.length_c   1.000
_cell.angle_alpha   90.00
_cell.angle_beta   90.00
_cell.angle_gamma   90.00
#
_symmetry.space_group_name_H-M   'P 1'
#
loop_
_entity.id
_entity.type
_entity.pdbx_description
1 polymer ?
#
loop_
_entity_poly.entity_id
_entity_poly.type
_entity_poly.pdbx_seq_one_letter_code
_entity_poly.pdbx_strand_id
1 'polypeptide(L)'
;MIRRLSLVLSGRTSLRATFSDTFHPTLRTPPQRARRHYVTKESTNWAEELRPIFRGLEQSTRKVFLLTLNKSWMGNTVGLYLRNSQGPENEWIRDLARKRFQTNCNTWKSRTMYSLKAHVLKLERDSPVMFGREKDIRNLQDFLNKSFNPDTFEVLFVFCRGWITIAGSDIRVRRWCLYIYVELCMTIKRHLMWKRDIASGVPTDTRTMDWRWCLMRFSKIRHAEQSQHYVVDDITLVKSVKRSELPRSSMEKEDFLDFDEDEFAFRPRDRDFETHSMILPSTNQGNASGEGAQDSDDAIPDVAGMQ
;
A
#
# COMPACT_ATOMS: atom_id res chain seq x y z
N MET A 1 -47.53 -40.91 22.41
CA MET A 1 -49.01 -40.91 22.33
C MET A 1 -49.45 -39.53 21.85
N ILE A 2 -50.03 -39.47 20.65
CA ILE A 2 -50.34 -38.24 19.90
C ILE A 2 -51.81 -37.88 20.12
N ARG A 3 -52.13 -36.64 20.52
CA ARG A 3 -53.46 -36.00 20.40
C ARG A 3 -53.24 -34.50 20.10
N ARG A 4 -53.46 -34.08 18.85
CA ARG A 4 -54.64 -33.35 18.30
C ARG A 4 -54.85 -31.97 18.95
N LEU A 5 -54.54 -30.86 18.27
CA LEU A 5 -55.28 -30.16 17.17
C LEU A 5 -56.57 -29.44 17.63
N SER A 6 -56.55 -28.10 17.64
CA SER A 6 -57.47 -27.17 16.94
C SER A 6 -57.21 -25.72 17.45
N LEU A 7 -56.80 -24.75 16.61
CA LEU A 7 -57.67 -23.85 15.80
C LEU A 7 -58.58 -22.99 16.72
N VAL A 8 -58.61 -21.64 16.72
CA VAL A 8 -58.92 -20.76 15.58
C VAL A 8 -58.82 -19.26 15.99
N LEU A 9 -58.30 -18.43 15.07
CA LEU A 9 -58.61 -17.04 14.66
C LEU A 9 -58.46 -15.78 15.55
N SER A 10 -57.85 -14.78 14.88
CA SER A 10 -58.33 -13.40 14.64
C SER A 10 -57.36 -12.34 15.15
N GLY A 11 -56.87 -11.36 14.38
CA GLY A 11 -57.10 -10.98 13.00
C GLY A 11 -56.37 -9.67 12.67
N ARG A 12 -56.01 -9.49 11.39
CA ARG A 12 -55.94 -8.27 10.53
C ARG A 12 -55.36 -6.98 11.14
N THR A 13 -54.41 -6.29 10.50
CA THR A 13 -54.53 -5.55 9.21
C THR A 13 -53.11 -5.33 8.62
N SER A 14 -52.77 -5.70 7.39
CA SER A 14 -53.08 -5.10 6.08
C SER A 14 -52.77 -3.60 5.95
N LEU A 15 -51.74 -3.27 5.16
CA LEU A 15 -51.89 -2.41 3.97
C LEU A 15 -50.69 -2.57 3.01
N ARG A 16 -51.00 -3.15 1.85
CA ARG A 16 -50.28 -3.02 0.57
C ARG A 16 -50.53 -1.62 0.01
N ALA A 17 -49.53 -1.04 -0.65
CA ALA A 17 -49.70 -0.06 -1.73
C ALA A 17 -48.72 -0.47 -2.85
N THR A 18 -49.18 -1.17 -3.89
CA THR A 18 -49.69 -0.66 -5.19
C THR A 18 -48.65 0.13 -5.99
N PHE A 19 -48.01 -0.61 -6.90
CA PHE A 19 -47.52 -0.14 -8.19
C PHE A 19 -48.70 0.28 -9.09
N SER A 20 -48.66 1.47 -9.70
CA SER A 20 -48.63 1.63 -11.17
C SER A 20 -48.45 3.10 -11.57
N ASP A 21 -47.41 3.33 -12.35
CA ASP A 21 -47.33 4.12 -13.59
C ASP A 21 -47.74 5.60 -13.72
N THR A 22 -46.91 6.23 -14.56
CA THR A 22 -47.07 7.48 -15.33
C THR A 22 -46.94 8.81 -14.60
N PHE A 23 -45.77 9.46 -14.73
CA PHE A 23 -45.60 10.66 -15.56
C PHE A 23 -44.11 11.10 -15.58
N HIS A 24 -43.54 11.16 -16.78
CA HIS A 24 -42.23 11.76 -17.08
C HIS A 24 -42.35 13.29 -17.19
N PRO A 25 -41.41 14.04 -16.61
CA PRO A 25 -40.86 15.22 -17.23
C PRO A 25 -39.40 14.95 -17.62
N THR A 26 -39.16 14.88 -18.92
CA THR A 26 -37.84 14.85 -19.54
C THR A 26 -37.06 16.11 -19.17
N LEU A 27 -36.25 16.05 -18.11
CA LEU A 27 -35.11 16.94 -17.96
C LEU A 27 -34.02 16.44 -18.91
N ARG A 28 -33.92 17.11 -20.07
CA ARG A 28 -32.80 16.97 -20.99
C ARG A 28 -31.51 17.37 -20.27
N THR A 29 -30.79 16.42 -19.68
CA THR A 29 -29.36 16.59 -19.46
C THR A 29 -28.69 16.74 -20.83
N PRO A 30 -27.88 17.77 -21.07
CA PRO A 30 -27.13 17.88 -22.30
C PRO A 30 -26.25 16.64 -22.46
N PRO A 31 -26.05 16.12 -23.68
CA PRO A 31 -25.19 14.98 -23.88
C PRO A 31 -23.79 15.34 -23.39
N GLN A 32 -23.33 14.67 -22.33
CA GLN A 32 -21.90 14.64 -22.01
C GLN A 32 -21.23 13.99 -23.22
N ARG A 33 -20.73 14.83 -24.14
CA ARG A 33 -19.83 14.38 -25.18
C ARG A 33 -18.67 13.70 -24.46
N ALA A 34 -18.61 12.38 -24.56
CA ALA A 34 -17.42 11.62 -24.21
C ALA A 34 -16.27 12.27 -24.96
N ARG A 35 -15.46 13.05 -24.23
CA ARG A 35 -14.22 13.62 -24.77
C ARG A 35 -13.36 12.41 -25.09
N ARG A 36 -13.31 12.03 -26.36
CA ARG A 36 -12.29 11.11 -26.86
C ARG A 36 -10.97 11.79 -26.57
N HIS A 37 -10.29 11.34 -25.52
CA HIS A 37 -8.94 11.78 -25.20
C HIS A 37 -8.04 11.32 -26.34
N TYR A 38 -7.69 12.25 -27.23
CA TYR A 38 -6.57 12.06 -28.14
C TYR A 38 -5.31 12.07 -27.28
N VAL A 39 -4.79 10.88 -27.01
CA VAL A 39 -3.46 10.69 -26.45
C VAL A 39 -2.50 10.94 -27.61
N THR A 40 -1.72 12.02 -27.54
CA THR A 40 -0.71 12.35 -28.55
C THR A 40 0.41 11.30 -28.51
N LYS A 41 0.95 10.91 -29.67
CA LYS A 41 2.00 9.88 -29.80
C LYS A 41 3.23 10.12 -28.90
N GLU A 42 3.53 11.38 -28.61
CA GLU A 42 4.63 11.75 -27.70
C GLU A 42 4.31 11.39 -26.24
N SER A 43 3.07 11.63 -25.78
CA SER A 43 2.66 11.27 -24.42
C SER A 43 2.69 9.75 -24.14
N THR A 44 2.46 8.92 -25.16
CA THR A 44 2.62 7.45 -25.06
C THR A 44 4.09 7.02 -24.88
N ASN A 45 5.06 7.69 -25.54
CA ASN A 45 6.48 7.33 -25.40
C ASN A 45 7.00 7.58 -23.97
N TRP A 46 6.65 8.73 -23.38
CA TRP A 46 7.06 9.05 -22.01
C TRP A 46 6.48 8.07 -20.98
N ALA A 47 5.21 7.68 -21.14
CA ALA A 47 4.58 6.71 -20.26
C ALA A 47 5.28 5.34 -20.32
N GLU A 48 5.68 4.88 -21.51
CA GLU A 48 6.40 3.62 -21.68
C GLU A 48 7.81 3.66 -21.10
N GLU A 49 8.55 4.76 -21.29
CA GLU A 49 9.91 4.94 -20.74
C GLU A 49 9.93 5.07 -19.21
N LEU A 50 8.94 5.77 -18.64
CA LEU A 50 8.87 6.01 -17.20
C LEU A 50 8.31 4.80 -16.44
N ARG A 51 7.44 3.99 -17.05
CA ARG A 51 6.81 2.82 -16.42
C ARG A 51 7.79 1.88 -15.68
N PRO A 52 8.93 1.44 -16.24
CA PRO A 52 9.89 0.61 -15.51
C PRO A 52 10.51 1.33 -14.31
N ILE A 53 10.80 2.63 -14.43
CA ILE A 53 11.36 3.46 -13.34
C ILE A 53 10.36 3.56 -12.20
N PHE A 54 9.11 3.92 -12.50
CA PHE A 54 8.04 4.03 -11.50
C PHE A 54 7.76 2.69 -10.82
N ARG A 55 7.82 1.58 -11.56
CA ARG A 55 7.66 0.23 -10.99
C ARG A 55 8.78 -0.12 -10.01
N GLY A 56 10.04 0.15 -10.38
CA GLY A 56 11.19 -0.07 -9.49
C GLY A 56 11.11 0.80 -8.24
N LEU A 57 10.73 2.07 -8.41
CA LEU A 57 10.53 3.00 -7.32
C LEU A 57 9.36 2.58 -6.40
N GLU A 58 8.26 2.06 -6.96
CA GLU A 58 7.15 1.53 -6.17
C GLU A 58 7.56 0.33 -5.32
N GLN A 59 8.27 -0.63 -5.91
CA GLN A 59 8.77 -1.80 -5.19
C GLN A 59 9.64 -1.40 -4.01
N SER A 60 10.55 -0.44 -4.21
CA SER A 60 11.38 0.09 -3.13
C SER A 60 10.58 0.88 -2.10
N THR A 61 9.61 1.67 -2.54
CA THR A 61 8.72 2.41 -1.63
C THR A 61 7.94 1.47 -0.72
N ARG A 62 7.46 0.31 -1.21
CA ARG A 62 6.79 -0.71 -0.39
C ARG A 62 7.70 -1.27 0.70
N LYS A 63 8.95 -1.59 0.35
CA LYS A 63 9.94 -2.07 1.33
C LYS A 63 10.28 -0.99 2.35
N VAL A 64 10.56 0.23 1.90
CA VAL A 64 10.81 1.37 2.78
C VAL A 64 9.61 1.59 3.70
N PHE A 65 8.39 1.53 3.18
CA PHE A 65 7.18 1.70 3.96
C PHE A 65 6.97 0.58 4.99
N LEU A 66 7.31 -0.68 4.67
CA LEU A 66 7.32 -1.78 5.65
C LEU A 66 8.24 -1.47 6.82
N LEU A 67 9.44 -0.97 6.53
CA LEU A 67 10.45 -0.69 7.54
C LEU A 67 10.14 0.57 8.33
N THR A 68 9.59 1.61 7.71
CA THR A 68 9.40 2.92 8.34
C THR A 68 8.00 3.14 8.91
N LEU A 69 6.98 2.54 8.30
CA LEU A 69 5.56 2.82 8.50
C LEU A 69 5.20 4.32 8.38
N ASN A 70 6.06 5.08 7.72
CA ASN A 70 6.00 6.54 7.66
C ASN A 70 6.29 7.04 6.23
N LYS A 71 5.44 7.95 5.76
CA LYS A 71 5.56 8.58 4.44
C LYS A 71 6.69 9.61 4.33
N SER A 72 7.25 10.10 5.44
CA SER A 72 8.30 11.13 5.41
C SER A 72 9.55 10.70 4.65
N TRP A 73 9.84 9.40 4.65
CA TRP A 73 11.01 8.82 3.99
C TRP A 73 10.89 8.74 2.46
N MET A 74 9.69 8.93 1.91
CA MET A 74 9.47 8.81 0.46
C MET A 74 10.20 9.89 -0.34
N GLY A 75 10.32 11.11 0.20
CA GLY A 75 11.01 12.20 -0.51
C GLY A 75 12.45 11.81 -0.85
N ASN A 76 13.12 11.15 0.09
CA ASN A 76 14.48 10.64 -0.08
C ASN A 76 14.51 9.50 -1.11
N THR A 77 13.54 8.57 -1.05
CA THR A 77 13.47 7.44 -2.01
C THR A 77 13.25 7.93 -3.44
N VAL A 78 12.33 8.89 -3.65
CA VAL A 78 12.09 9.49 -4.97
C VAL A 78 13.35 10.19 -5.48
N GLY A 79 14.03 10.98 -4.63
CA GLY A 79 15.27 11.67 -5.00
C GLY A 79 16.39 10.72 -5.41
N LEU A 80 16.53 9.58 -4.74
CA LEU A 80 17.54 8.56 -5.08
C LEU A 80 17.27 7.88 -6.43
N TYR A 81 16.01 7.51 -6.69
CA TYR A 81 15.62 6.83 -7.94
C TYR A 81 15.63 7.76 -9.15
N LEU A 82 15.24 9.02 -8.95
CA LEU A 82 15.19 10.04 -10.00
C LEU A 82 16.42 10.95 -9.96
N ARG A 83 17.55 10.48 -9.41
CA ARG A 83 18.78 11.27 -9.30
C ARG A 83 19.36 11.70 -10.65
N ASN A 84 19.09 10.93 -11.70
CA ASN A 84 19.54 11.22 -13.06
C ASN A 84 18.57 12.15 -13.80
N SER A 85 17.36 12.33 -13.27
CA SER A 85 16.34 13.26 -13.78
C SER A 85 16.48 14.62 -13.07
N GLN A 86 17.70 15.13 -12.98
CA GLN A 86 17.97 16.47 -12.44
C GLN A 86 17.74 17.54 -13.50
N GLY A 87 17.42 18.76 -13.07
CA GLY A 87 17.03 19.86 -13.93
C GLY A 87 15.57 20.33 -13.71
N PRO A 88 15.27 21.61 -14.01
CA PRO A 88 13.93 22.19 -13.90
C PRO A 88 12.89 21.50 -14.81
N GLU A 89 13.32 21.02 -15.96
CA GLU A 89 12.49 20.31 -16.95
C GLU A 89 11.95 18.96 -16.45
N ASN A 90 12.60 18.39 -15.41
CA ASN A 90 12.26 17.10 -14.83
C ASN A 90 11.58 17.21 -13.45
N GLU A 91 11.36 18.43 -12.92
CA GLU A 91 10.75 18.62 -11.58
C GLU A 91 9.33 18.05 -11.52
N TRP A 92 8.56 18.18 -12.60
CA TRP A 92 7.20 17.67 -12.66
C TRP A 92 7.15 16.14 -12.51
N ILE A 93 8.15 15.39 -13.00
CA ILE A 93 8.24 13.93 -12.86
C ILE A 93 8.45 13.57 -11.38
N ARG A 94 9.33 14.31 -10.69
CA ARG A 94 9.56 14.14 -9.25
C ARG A 94 8.32 14.44 -8.44
N ASP A 95 7.61 15.52 -8.77
CA ASP A 95 6.37 15.90 -8.11
C ASP A 95 5.25 14.89 -8.34
N LEU A 96 5.12 14.38 -9.57
CA LEU A 96 4.20 13.31 -9.91
C LEU A 96 4.50 12.05 -9.09
N ALA A 97 5.76 11.62 -9.04
CA ALA A 97 6.20 10.51 -8.22
C ALA A 97 5.87 10.72 -6.74
N ARG A 98 6.26 11.86 -6.15
CA ARG A 98 5.99 12.20 -4.75
C ARG A 98 4.49 12.11 -4.42
N LYS A 99 3.64 12.73 -5.26
CA LYS A 99 2.17 12.72 -5.09
C LYS A 99 1.62 11.31 -5.16
N ARG A 100 2.00 10.53 -6.18
CA ARG A 100 1.57 9.14 -6.35
C ARG A 100 1.91 8.29 -5.14
N PHE A 101 3.15 8.34 -4.66
CA PHE A 101 3.56 7.54 -3.50
C PHE A 101 2.90 7.99 -2.19
N GLN A 102 2.66 9.30 -2.03
CA GLN A 102 1.92 9.81 -0.88
C GLN A 102 0.50 9.29 -0.83
N THR A 103 -0.19 9.32 -1.98
CA THR A 103 -1.53 8.75 -2.11
C THR A 103 -1.51 7.25 -1.83
N ASN A 104 -0.55 6.51 -2.40
CA ASN A 104 -0.41 5.07 -2.19
C ASN A 104 -0.21 4.72 -0.71
N CYS A 105 0.70 5.41 0.00
CA CYS A 105 0.94 5.14 1.41
C CYS A 105 -0.29 5.41 2.29
N ASN A 106 -1.05 6.47 2.00
CA ASN A 106 -2.30 6.75 2.72
C ASN A 106 -3.35 5.66 2.47
N THR A 107 -3.47 5.20 1.22
CA THR A 107 -4.37 4.12 0.81
C THR A 107 -3.96 2.80 1.46
N TRP A 108 -2.67 2.43 1.40
CA TRP A 108 -2.12 1.23 2.03
C TRP A 108 -2.35 1.20 3.53
N LYS A 109 -2.05 2.31 4.23
CA LYS A 109 -2.30 2.43 5.66
C LYS A 109 -3.78 2.19 5.98
N SER A 110 -4.66 2.86 5.26
CA SER A 110 -6.11 2.77 5.51
C SER A 110 -6.63 1.35 5.24
N ARG A 111 -6.28 0.75 4.09
CA ARG A 111 -6.67 -0.62 3.72
C ARG A 111 -6.11 -1.66 4.70
N THR A 112 -4.86 -1.49 5.14
CA THR A 112 -4.22 -2.36 6.14
C THR A 112 -4.98 -2.31 7.47
N MET A 113 -5.32 -1.11 7.95
CA MET A 113 -6.07 -0.96 9.20
C MET A 113 -7.48 -1.57 9.12
N TYR A 114 -8.18 -1.42 7.99
CA TYR A 114 -9.47 -2.09 7.79
C TYR A 114 -9.34 -3.62 7.76
N SER A 115 -8.32 -4.15 7.08
CA SER A 115 -8.05 -5.59 7.00
C SER A 115 -7.72 -6.16 8.39
N LEU A 116 -6.87 -5.46 9.15
CA LEU A 116 -6.56 -5.82 10.53
C LEU A 116 -7.78 -5.77 11.45
N LYS A 117 -8.68 -4.79 11.28
CA LYS A 117 -9.92 -4.74 12.05
C LYS A 117 -10.81 -5.94 11.77
N ALA A 118 -10.98 -6.31 10.49
CA ALA A 118 -11.73 -7.52 10.13
C ALA A 118 -11.08 -8.78 10.74
N HIS A 119 -9.75 -8.86 10.71
CA HIS A 119 -8.99 -9.95 11.33
C HIS A 119 -9.15 -10.02 12.84
N VAL A 120 -9.04 -8.91 13.56
CA VAL A 120 -9.26 -8.85 15.02
C VAL A 120 -10.67 -9.29 15.39
N LEU A 121 -11.70 -8.87 14.63
CA LEU A 121 -13.07 -9.33 14.83
C LEU A 121 -13.24 -10.83 14.54
N LYS A 122 -12.48 -11.38 13.60
CA LYS A 122 -12.42 -12.82 13.34
C LYS A 122 -11.77 -13.57 14.50
N LEU A 123 -10.60 -13.12 14.98
CA LEU A 123 -9.93 -13.71 16.15
C LEU A 123 -10.82 -13.71 17.39
N GLU A 124 -11.58 -12.63 17.61
CA GLU A 124 -12.55 -12.55 18.70
C GLU A 124 -13.69 -13.55 18.57
N ARG A 125 -14.17 -13.77 17.34
CA ARG A 125 -15.21 -14.77 17.06
C ARG A 125 -14.69 -16.20 17.26
N ASP A 126 -13.50 -16.47 16.77
CA ASP A 126 -12.88 -17.79 16.79
C ASP A 126 -12.35 -18.15 18.20
N SER A 127 -12.07 -17.14 19.03
CA SER A 127 -11.55 -17.31 20.40
C SER A 127 -12.16 -16.29 21.38
N PRO A 128 -13.47 -16.41 21.70
CA PRO A 128 -14.19 -15.40 22.48
C PRO A 128 -13.69 -15.26 23.92
N VAL A 129 -13.19 -16.35 24.51
CA VAL A 129 -12.63 -16.33 25.88
C VAL A 129 -11.22 -15.75 25.85
N MET A 130 -10.30 -16.36 25.10
CA MET A 130 -8.88 -16.01 25.08
C MET A 130 -8.57 -14.66 24.44
N PHE A 131 -9.35 -14.24 23.43
CA PHE A 131 -9.11 -13.00 22.73
C PHE A 131 -10.24 -12.00 22.88
N GLY A 132 -11.49 -12.43 23.02
CA GLY A 132 -12.63 -11.51 23.19
C GLY A 132 -12.65 -10.82 24.57
N ARG A 133 -12.63 -11.62 25.64
CA ARG A 133 -12.78 -11.13 27.03
C ARG A 133 -11.47 -10.83 27.75
N GLU A 134 -10.38 -11.47 27.35
CA GLU A 134 -9.07 -11.28 27.98
C GLU A 134 -8.63 -9.81 27.93
N LYS A 135 -8.09 -9.37 29.06
CA LYS A 135 -7.57 -8.02 29.32
C LYS A 135 -6.07 -8.03 29.63
N ASP A 136 -5.53 -9.16 30.08
CA ASP A 136 -4.10 -9.30 30.36
C ASP A 136 -3.27 -9.14 29.08
N ILE A 137 -2.35 -8.18 29.11
CA ILE A 137 -1.55 -7.82 27.93
C ILE A 137 -0.62 -8.96 27.52
N ARG A 138 -0.03 -9.70 28.48
CA ARG A 138 0.92 -10.78 28.20
C ARG A 138 0.19 -11.96 27.55
N ASN A 139 -0.96 -12.36 28.09
CA ASN A 139 -1.76 -13.43 27.50
C ASN A 139 -2.20 -13.10 26.08
N LEU A 140 -2.61 -11.85 25.83
CA LEU A 140 -2.98 -11.39 24.49
C LEU A 140 -1.78 -11.39 23.52
N GLN A 141 -0.61 -10.94 23.98
CA GLN A 141 0.62 -10.99 23.18
C GLN A 141 0.99 -12.42 22.82
N ASP A 142 0.96 -13.34 23.79
CA ASP A 142 1.26 -14.75 23.56
C ASP A 142 0.29 -15.41 22.59
N PHE A 143 -1.01 -15.10 22.72
CA PHE A 143 -2.02 -15.56 21.77
C PHE A 143 -1.75 -15.03 20.35
N LEU A 144 -1.47 -13.72 20.22
CA LEU A 144 -1.19 -13.11 18.92
C LEU A 144 0.12 -13.62 18.31
N ASN A 145 1.14 -13.86 19.12
CA ASN A 145 2.40 -14.47 18.70
C ASN A 145 2.17 -15.86 18.08
N LYS A 146 1.36 -16.70 18.73
CA LYS A 146 0.99 -18.03 18.22
C LYS A 146 0.10 -17.96 16.98
N SER A 147 -0.70 -16.90 16.84
CA SER A 147 -1.60 -16.69 15.71
C SER A 147 -0.90 -16.05 14.51
N PHE A 148 0.35 -15.60 14.66
CA PHE A 148 1.08 -14.96 13.58
C PHE A 148 1.54 -15.99 12.55
N ASN A 149 1.26 -15.68 11.28
CA ASN A 149 1.77 -16.40 10.13
C ASN A 149 2.23 -15.37 9.08
N PRO A 150 3.45 -15.51 8.50
CA PRO A 150 3.93 -14.64 7.42
C PRO A 150 2.92 -14.43 6.28
N ASP A 151 2.23 -15.48 5.85
CA ASP A 151 1.24 -15.41 4.77
C ASP A 151 0.04 -14.56 5.18
N THR A 152 -0.40 -14.72 6.44
CA THR A 152 -1.47 -13.89 7.00
C THR A 152 -1.03 -12.43 7.08
N PHE A 153 0.22 -12.16 7.45
CA PHE A 153 0.76 -10.81 7.44
C PHE A 153 0.72 -10.20 6.02
N GLU A 154 1.16 -10.94 5.00
CA GLU A 154 1.13 -10.45 3.61
C GLU A 154 -0.29 -10.14 3.12
N VAL A 155 -1.29 -10.93 3.56
CA VAL A 155 -2.71 -10.68 3.25
C VAL A 155 -3.23 -9.43 3.96
N LEU A 156 -2.88 -9.24 5.23
CA LEU A 156 -3.38 -8.11 6.04
C LEU A 156 -2.70 -6.78 5.67
N PHE A 157 -1.42 -6.82 5.35
CA PHE A 157 -0.61 -5.65 5.00
C PHE A 157 -0.54 -5.54 3.48
N VAL A 158 -1.56 -4.89 2.91
CA VAL A 158 -1.81 -4.80 1.46
C VAL A 158 -0.60 -4.33 0.63
N PHE A 159 0.28 -3.51 1.21
CA PHE A 159 1.49 -3.06 0.53
C PHE A 159 2.55 -4.17 0.36
N CYS A 160 2.49 -5.25 1.14
CA CYS A 160 3.35 -6.43 1.00
C CYS A 160 2.83 -7.42 -0.05
N ARG A 161 1.50 -7.57 -0.15
CA ARG A 161 0.83 -8.60 -0.96
C ARG A 161 1.35 -8.66 -2.39
N GLY A 162 2.03 -9.76 -2.73
CA GLY A 162 2.56 -10.00 -4.08
C GLY A 162 3.82 -9.19 -4.45
N TRP A 163 4.41 -8.47 -3.51
CA TRP A 163 5.62 -7.65 -3.75
C TRP A 163 6.76 -8.02 -2.81
N ILE A 164 6.43 -8.42 -1.58
CA ILE A 164 7.38 -8.74 -0.51
C ILE A 164 7.05 -10.13 0.01
N THR A 165 8.07 -10.99 0.15
CA THR A 165 7.93 -12.29 0.81
C THR A 165 8.51 -12.21 2.23
N ILE A 166 7.64 -12.25 3.22
CA ILE A 166 8.02 -12.17 4.64
C ILE A 166 8.69 -13.48 5.07
N ALA A 167 8.17 -14.62 4.61
CA ALA A 167 8.78 -15.93 4.87
C ALA A 167 10.23 -16.00 4.35
N GLY A 168 10.48 -15.48 3.14
CA GLY A 168 11.82 -15.45 2.54
C GLY A 168 12.75 -14.34 3.06
N SER A 169 12.23 -13.38 3.82
CA SER A 169 13.02 -12.27 4.37
C SER A 169 13.86 -12.68 5.60
N ASP A 170 14.82 -11.83 5.96
CA ASP A 170 15.70 -12.03 7.11
C ASP A 170 14.91 -12.22 8.42
N ILE A 171 15.51 -12.93 9.38
CA ILE A 171 14.88 -13.17 10.68
C ILE A 171 14.53 -11.88 11.42
N ARG A 172 15.34 -10.81 11.26
CA ARG A 172 15.06 -9.50 11.86
C ARG A 172 13.81 -8.86 11.26
N VAL A 173 13.63 -8.97 9.94
CA VAL A 173 12.42 -8.49 9.24
C VAL A 173 11.19 -9.27 9.70
N ARG A 174 11.30 -10.59 9.87
CA ARG A 174 10.19 -11.41 10.39
C ARG A 174 9.80 -11.02 11.82
N ARG A 175 10.78 -10.78 12.69
CA ARG A 175 10.54 -10.28 14.06
C ARG A 175 9.90 -8.90 14.06
N TRP A 176 10.36 -8.00 13.19
CA TRP A 176 9.75 -6.68 13.00
C TRP A 176 8.27 -6.79 12.57
N CYS A 177 7.96 -7.64 11.59
CA CYS A 177 6.59 -7.87 11.13
C CYS A 177 5.70 -8.45 12.23
N LEU A 178 6.21 -9.43 12.99
CA LEU A 178 5.51 -9.97 14.15
C LEU A 178 5.19 -8.87 15.17
N TYR A 179 6.17 -8.04 15.52
CA TYR A 179 5.99 -6.92 16.45
C TYR A 179 4.90 -5.96 15.97
N ILE A 180 4.96 -5.51 14.70
CA ILE A 180 3.95 -4.62 14.11
C ILE A 180 2.56 -5.26 14.17
N TYR A 181 2.45 -6.54 13.81
CA TYR A 181 1.20 -7.29 13.82
C TYR A 181 0.58 -7.32 15.21
N VAL A 182 1.36 -7.69 16.23
CA VAL A 182 0.91 -7.77 17.62
C VAL A 182 0.46 -6.40 18.11
N GLU A 183 1.29 -5.36 17.92
CA GLU A 183 1.00 -4.01 18.40
C GLU A 183 -0.25 -3.40 17.76
N LEU A 184 -0.44 -3.58 16.45
CA LEU A 184 -1.63 -3.09 15.76
C LEU A 184 -2.89 -3.87 16.11
N CYS A 185 -2.80 -5.20 16.24
CA CYS A 185 -3.94 -6.01 16.67
C CYS A 185 -4.40 -5.62 18.07
N MET A 186 -3.47 -5.43 19.01
CA MET A 186 -3.79 -4.93 20.36
C MET A 186 -4.39 -3.53 20.33
N THR A 187 -3.82 -2.62 19.54
CA THR A 187 -4.34 -1.26 19.36
C THR A 187 -5.80 -1.27 18.90
N ILE A 188 -6.12 -2.09 17.89
CA ILE A 188 -7.48 -2.21 17.36
C ILE A 188 -8.41 -2.89 18.37
N LYS A 189 -7.96 -3.94 19.07
CA LYS A 189 -8.74 -4.58 20.14
C LYS A 189 -9.12 -3.56 21.22
N ARG A 190 -8.18 -2.73 21.68
CA ARG A 190 -8.46 -1.66 22.66
C ARG A 190 -9.49 -0.67 22.15
N HIS A 191 -9.38 -0.24 20.89
CA HIS A 191 -10.39 0.62 20.26
C HIS A 191 -11.78 -0.01 20.24
N LEU A 192 -11.89 -1.29 19.88
CA LEU A 192 -13.16 -2.00 19.83
C LEU A 192 -13.77 -2.17 21.22
N MET A 193 -12.95 -2.46 22.23
CA MET A 193 -13.40 -2.53 23.63
C MET A 193 -13.88 -1.17 24.14
N TRP A 194 -13.09 -0.12 23.92
CA TRP A 194 -13.47 1.26 24.26
C TRP A 194 -14.80 1.68 23.63
N LYS A 195 -15.04 1.32 22.36
CA LYS A 195 -16.33 1.57 21.70
C LYS A 195 -17.50 0.84 22.36
N ARG A 196 -17.30 -0.39 22.83
CA ARG A 196 -18.33 -1.17 23.52
C ARG A 196 -18.62 -0.61 24.91
N ASP A 197 -17.58 -0.18 25.62
CA ASP A 197 -17.70 0.43 26.94
C ASP A 197 -18.53 1.72 26.86
N ILE A 198 -18.24 2.59 25.88
CA ILE A 198 -19.07 3.78 25.58
C ILE A 198 -20.51 3.40 25.28
N ALA A 199 -20.73 2.43 24.40
CA ALA A 199 -22.08 2.00 24.03
C ALA A 199 -22.85 1.40 25.22
N SER A 200 -22.14 0.87 26.21
CA SER A 200 -22.71 0.27 27.43
C SER A 200 -22.81 1.26 28.60
N GLY A 201 -22.43 2.54 28.40
CA GLY A 201 -22.45 3.55 29.45
C GLY A 201 -21.39 3.36 30.55
N VAL A 202 -20.37 2.52 30.31
CA VAL A 202 -19.25 2.33 31.23
C VAL A 202 -18.38 3.59 31.20
N PRO A 203 -18.04 4.19 32.35
CA PRO A 203 -17.10 5.31 32.39
C PRO A 203 -15.77 4.90 31.76
N THR A 204 -15.46 5.44 30.59
CA THR A 204 -14.17 5.25 29.96
C THR A 204 -13.18 6.30 30.45
N ASP A 205 -11.92 5.91 30.58
CA ASP A 205 -10.83 6.86 30.82
C ASP A 205 -10.87 8.01 29.80
N THR A 206 -10.41 9.19 30.23
CA THR A 206 -10.47 10.47 29.49
C THR A 206 -9.81 10.44 28.12
N ARG A 207 -8.95 9.45 27.86
CA ARG A 207 -8.22 9.34 26.60
C ARG A 207 -9.09 8.73 25.50
N THR A 208 -9.53 9.55 24.56
CA THR A 208 -10.22 9.13 23.34
C THR A 208 -9.37 8.17 22.52
N MET A 209 -9.83 6.91 22.40
CA MET A 209 -9.21 5.87 21.57
C MET A 209 -10.02 5.66 20.28
N ASP A 210 -10.29 6.74 19.54
CA ASP A 210 -11.07 6.66 18.30
C ASP A 210 -10.30 5.99 17.14
N TRP A 211 -10.92 5.95 15.95
CA TRP A 211 -10.27 5.35 14.78
C TRP A 211 -9.05 6.17 14.30
N ARG A 212 -9.09 7.49 14.48
CA ARG A 212 -7.97 8.38 14.15
C ARG A 212 -6.77 8.07 15.03
N TRP A 213 -6.99 7.80 16.32
CA TRP A 213 -5.94 7.35 17.24
C TRP A 213 -5.27 6.06 16.75
N CYS A 214 -6.04 5.09 16.27
CA CYS A 214 -5.49 3.84 15.68
C CYS A 214 -4.61 4.13 14.45
N LEU A 215 -5.08 4.99 13.54
CA LEU A 215 -4.33 5.40 12.35
C LEU A 215 -3.05 6.17 12.68
N MET A 216 -3.06 6.99 13.74
CA MET A 216 -1.86 7.67 14.22
C MET A 216 -0.87 6.69 14.86
N ARG A 217 -1.37 5.68 15.58
CA ARG A 217 -0.53 4.66 16.18
C ARG A 217 0.28 3.92 15.13
N PHE A 218 -0.34 3.53 14.01
CA PHE A 218 0.36 2.89 12.87
C PHE A 218 1.66 3.60 12.50
N SER A 219 1.63 4.92 12.29
CA SER A 219 2.81 5.69 11.88
C SER A 219 3.80 5.99 13.00
N LYS A 220 3.44 5.72 14.26
CA LYS A 220 4.29 5.94 15.43
C LYS A 220 4.96 4.67 15.95
N ILE A 221 4.61 3.49 15.43
CA ILE A 221 5.13 2.20 15.92
C ILE A 221 6.66 2.18 15.92
N ARG A 222 7.29 2.57 14.80
CA ARG A 222 8.76 2.60 14.66
C ARG A 222 9.48 3.53 15.64
N HIS A 223 8.79 4.56 16.14
CA HIS A 223 9.36 5.52 17.07
C HIS A 223 8.99 5.21 18.52
N ALA A 224 8.28 4.11 18.78
CA ALA A 224 8.03 3.67 20.13
C ALA A 224 9.33 3.14 20.74
N GLU A 225 9.58 3.44 22.01
CA GLU A 225 10.75 2.96 22.74
C GLU A 225 10.88 1.42 22.67
N GLN A 226 9.77 0.72 22.87
CA GLN A 226 9.68 -0.74 22.78
C GLN A 226 10.05 -1.31 21.40
N SER A 227 9.93 -0.49 20.35
CA SER A 227 10.22 -0.93 18.97
C SER A 227 11.70 -0.92 18.63
N GLN A 228 12.54 -0.19 19.39
CA GLN A 228 13.96 0.02 19.05
C GLN A 228 14.73 -1.29 18.93
N HIS A 229 14.37 -2.30 19.71
CA HIS A 229 14.97 -3.64 19.65
C HIS A 229 14.62 -4.44 18.38
N TYR A 230 13.62 -4.00 17.63
CA TYR A 230 13.09 -4.68 16.45
C TYR A 230 13.29 -3.87 15.16
N VAL A 231 13.83 -2.66 15.24
CA VAL A 231 14.03 -1.80 14.07
C VAL A 231 14.98 -2.48 13.09
N VAL A 232 14.59 -2.46 11.82
CA VAL A 232 15.41 -2.92 10.70
C VAL A 232 15.64 -1.74 9.78
N ASP A 233 16.90 -1.34 9.64
CA ASP A 233 17.31 -0.20 8.81
C ASP A 233 17.86 -0.62 7.43
N ASP A 234 18.14 -1.90 7.25
CA ASP A 234 18.68 -2.43 6.00
C ASP A 234 17.56 -3.00 5.11
N ILE A 235 17.28 -2.29 4.01
CA ILE A 235 16.28 -2.65 3.00
C ILE A 235 16.63 -3.95 2.26
N THR A 236 17.90 -4.34 2.19
CA THR A 236 18.35 -5.52 1.45
C THR A 236 17.92 -6.83 2.12
N LEU A 237 17.60 -6.75 3.42
CA LEU A 237 17.05 -7.85 4.21
C LEU A 237 15.60 -8.19 3.85
N VAL A 238 14.91 -7.28 3.17
CA VAL A 238 13.52 -7.47 2.72
C VAL A 238 13.54 -8.09 1.33
N LYS A 239 13.13 -9.37 1.24
CA LYS A 239 13.05 -10.09 -0.03
C LYS A 239 11.79 -9.72 -0.80
N SER A 240 11.95 -9.57 -2.11
CA SER A 240 10.81 -9.40 -3.02
C SER A 240 10.34 -10.73 -3.55
N VAL A 241 9.04 -10.81 -3.82
CA VAL A 241 8.45 -11.94 -4.55
C VAL A 241 9.02 -11.95 -5.96
N LYS A 242 9.46 -13.11 -6.46
CA LYS A 242 9.89 -13.21 -7.86
C LYS A 242 8.66 -13.12 -8.74
N ARG A 243 8.75 -12.40 -9.86
CA ARG A 243 7.63 -12.27 -10.81
C ARG A 243 7.09 -13.62 -11.28
N SER A 244 7.93 -14.64 -11.36
CA SER A 244 7.56 -16.02 -11.72
C SER A 244 6.67 -16.73 -10.70
N GLU A 245 6.67 -16.28 -9.45
CA GLU A 245 5.94 -16.91 -8.33
C GLU A 245 4.54 -16.29 -8.13
N LEU A 246 4.23 -15.21 -8.85
CA LEU A 246 2.93 -14.54 -8.73
C LEU A 246 1.86 -15.28 -9.53
N PRO A 247 0.75 -15.71 -8.92
CA PRO A 247 -0.37 -16.26 -9.67
C PRO A 247 -0.91 -15.19 -10.62
N ARG A 248 -1.17 -15.54 -11.89
CA ARG A 248 -1.63 -14.58 -12.92
C ARG A 248 -2.86 -13.77 -12.48
N SER A 249 -3.79 -14.39 -11.75
CA SER A 249 -4.99 -13.72 -11.20
C SER A 249 -4.69 -12.65 -10.15
N SER A 250 -3.52 -12.69 -9.49
CA SER A 250 -3.06 -11.63 -8.60
C SER A 250 -2.42 -10.45 -9.33
N MET A 251 -2.07 -10.62 -10.61
CA MET A 251 -1.60 -9.54 -11.47
C MET A 251 -2.75 -8.79 -12.15
N GLU A 252 -3.93 -9.41 -12.33
CA GLU A 252 -5.07 -8.83 -13.06
C GLU A 252 -5.91 -7.84 -12.23
N LYS A 253 -5.77 -7.83 -10.91
CA LYS A 253 -6.27 -6.75 -10.05
C LYS A 253 -5.07 -5.93 -9.58
N GLU A 254 -4.49 -5.17 -10.49
CA GLU A 254 -3.69 -4.04 -10.03
C GLU A 254 -4.61 -3.20 -9.16
N ASP A 255 -4.27 -3.10 -7.87
CA ASP A 255 -5.00 -2.31 -6.87
C ASP A 255 -4.94 -0.79 -7.14
N PHE A 256 -4.46 -0.43 -8.34
CA PHE A 256 -4.12 0.88 -8.86
C PHE A 256 -4.77 1.11 -10.22
N LEU A 257 -5.22 2.34 -10.40
CA LEU A 257 -5.60 2.87 -11.70
C LEU A 257 -4.38 2.78 -12.62
N ASP A 258 -4.60 2.31 -13.85
CA ASP A 258 -3.59 2.36 -14.90
C ASP A 258 -3.08 3.81 -15.05
N PHE A 259 -1.88 4.02 -15.60
CA PHE A 259 -1.36 5.41 -15.76
C PHE A 259 -2.34 6.29 -16.56
N ASP A 260 -3.12 5.67 -17.45
CA ASP A 260 -4.17 6.29 -18.24
C ASP A 260 -5.48 6.51 -17.46
N GLU A 261 -5.70 5.80 -16.36
CA GLU A 261 -6.89 5.87 -15.51
C GLU A 261 -6.69 6.70 -14.24
N ASP A 262 -5.44 7.06 -13.91
CA ASP A 262 -5.12 7.93 -12.78
C ASP A 262 -5.51 9.38 -13.11
N GLU A 263 -6.61 9.87 -12.53
CA GLU A 263 -7.11 11.25 -12.70
C GLU A 263 -6.07 12.31 -12.29
N PHE A 264 -5.07 11.91 -11.49
CA PHE A 264 -3.95 12.75 -11.07
C PHE A 264 -2.69 12.56 -11.92
N ALA A 265 -2.67 11.63 -12.88
CA ALA A 265 -1.60 11.54 -13.86
C ALA A 265 -1.59 12.83 -14.68
N PHE A 266 -0.57 13.65 -14.44
CA PHE A 266 -0.32 14.84 -15.22
C PHE A 266 -0.10 14.42 -16.68
N ARG A 267 -1.07 14.74 -17.53
CA ARG A 267 -0.90 14.70 -18.98
C ARG A 267 -0.42 16.09 -19.37
N PRO A 268 0.84 16.25 -19.82
CA PRO A 268 1.26 17.55 -20.33
C PRO A 268 0.27 17.94 -21.43
N ARG A 269 -0.34 19.12 -21.34
CA ARG A 269 -1.19 19.62 -22.42
C ARG A 269 -0.27 20.04 -23.55
N ASP A 270 -0.71 19.94 -24.80
CA ASP A 270 0.10 20.34 -25.96
C ASP A 270 0.64 21.79 -25.86
N ARG A 271 -0.02 22.67 -25.09
CA ARG A 271 0.46 24.03 -24.78
C ARG A 271 1.67 24.11 -23.84
N ASP A 272 1.92 23.09 -23.04
CA ASP A 272 3.06 23.02 -22.11
C ASP A 272 4.37 22.61 -22.84
N PHE A 273 4.25 22.07 -24.06
CA PHE A 273 5.38 21.74 -24.94
C PHE A 273 5.77 22.91 -25.87
N GLU A 274 4.85 23.82 -26.20
CA GLU A 274 5.16 24.98 -27.05
C GLU A 274 6.16 25.95 -26.40
N THR A 275 6.26 25.97 -25.06
CA THR A 275 7.26 26.78 -24.33
C THR A 275 8.57 26.05 -24.05
N HIS A 276 8.64 24.73 -24.26
CA HIS A 276 9.83 23.92 -24.03
C HIS A 276 10.03 22.95 -25.20
N SER A 277 10.44 23.48 -26.35
CA SER A 277 11.02 22.67 -27.42
C SER A 277 12.25 21.95 -26.87
N MET A 278 12.05 20.73 -26.37
CA MET A 278 13.11 19.84 -25.93
C MET A 278 13.92 19.43 -27.16
N ILE A 279 15.06 20.08 -27.34
CA ILE A 279 16.14 19.52 -28.15
C ILE A 279 16.71 18.37 -27.31
N LEU A 280 16.21 17.15 -27.54
CA LEU A 280 16.96 15.96 -27.15
C LEU A 280 18.32 16.05 -27.87
N PRO A 281 19.46 15.97 -27.17
CA PRO A 281 20.75 15.93 -27.83
C PRO A 281 20.75 14.72 -28.77
N SER A 282 20.80 15.00 -30.07
CA SER A 282 21.01 13.98 -31.08
C SER A 282 22.28 13.24 -30.73
N THR A 283 22.15 11.93 -30.54
CA THR A 283 23.30 11.03 -30.43
C THR A 283 24.07 11.17 -31.74
N ASN A 284 25.20 11.87 -31.66
CA ASN A 284 26.11 12.07 -32.76
C ASN A 284 26.70 10.69 -33.09
N GLN A 285 26.13 10.00 -34.10
CA GLN A 285 26.77 8.85 -34.73
C GLN A 285 27.97 9.37 -35.53
N GLY A 286 29.07 9.60 -34.82
CA GLY A 286 30.38 9.80 -35.42
C GLY A 286 30.93 8.46 -35.86
N ASN A 287 30.81 8.17 -37.15
CA ASN A 287 31.69 7.22 -37.83
C ASN A 287 33.14 7.69 -37.64
N ALA A 288 33.97 6.86 -37.01
CA ALA A 288 35.42 6.97 -37.08
C ALA A 288 36.00 5.56 -37.20
N SER A 289 36.16 5.13 -38.44
CA SER A 289 37.15 4.16 -38.90
C SER A 289 38.56 4.70 -38.64
N GLY A 290 39.45 3.86 -38.10
CA GLY A 290 40.87 4.18 -37.97
C GLY A 290 41.65 3.06 -37.28
N GLU A 291 42.40 2.31 -38.08
CA GLU A 291 43.35 1.25 -37.73
C GLU A 291 44.51 1.75 -36.85
N GLY A 292 45.20 0.83 -36.14
CA GLY A 292 46.58 1.08 -35.68
C GLY A 292 46.97 0.33 -34.41
N ALA A 293 47.78 -0.72 -34.58
CA ALA A 293 48.40 -1.54 -33.54
C ALA A 293 49.44 -0.77 -32.68
N GLN A 294 49.70 -1.24 -31.45
CA GLN A 294 51.04 -1.65 -31.00
C GLN A 294 51.07 -2.13 -29.54
N ASP A 295 51.97 -3.09 -29.32
CA ASP A 295 52.37 -3.75 -28.09
C ASP A 295 52.75 -2.81 -26.94
N SER A 296 52.52 -3.25 -25.71
CA SER A 296 53.58 -3.32 -24.68
C SER A 296 53.10 -4.14 -23.49
N ASP A 297 53.85 -5.22 -23.24
CA ASP A 297 54.10 -5.79 -21.93
C ASP A 297 54.46 -4.69 -20.91
N ASP A 298 53.88 -4.75 -19.72
CA ASP A 298 54.65 -4.53 -18.50
C ASP A 298 53.95 -5.12 -17.27
N ALA A 299 54.77 -5.68 -16.41
CA ALA A 299 54.42 -6.61 -15.35
C ALA A 299 54.46 -5.95 -13.95
N ILE A 300 53.65 -6.49 -13.02
CA ILE A 300 53.93 -6.69 -11.56
C ILE A 300 53.92 -5.41 -10.67
N PRO A 301 53.65 -5.43 -9.33
CA PRO A 301 53.51 -6.58 -8.40
C PRO A 301 52.29 -6.63 -7.46
N ASP A 302 52.17 -7.82 -6.86
CA ASP A 302 51.68 -8.13 -5.52
C ASP A 302 51.95 -7.04 -4.45
N VAL A 303 50.96 -6.80 -3.60
CA VAL A 303 51.18 -6.29 -2.25
C VAL A 303 50.52 -7.25 -1.25
N ALA A 304 51.38 -8.07 -0.65
CA ALA A 304 51.12 -8.74 0.60
C ALA A 304 51.24 -7.75 1.77
N GLY A 305 50.32 -7.90 2.73
CA GLY A 305 50.45 -7.70 4.17
C GLY A 305 51.32 -6.58 4.74
N MET A 306 50.67 -5.72 5.54
CA MET A 306 51.28 -5.19 6.77
C MET A 306 50.19 -4.84 7.79
N GLN A 307 50.25 -5.57 8.91
CA GLN A 307 49.76 -5.30 10.28
C GLN A 307 48.27 -5.04 10.54
#